data_AF-A0A0S4R008-F1
#
_entry.id   AF-A0A0S4R008-F1
#
_cell.length_a   1.000
_cell.length_b   1.000
_cell.length_c   1.000
_cell.angle_alpha   90.00
_cell.angle_beta   90.00
_cell.angle_gamma   90.00
#
_symmetry.space_group_name_H-M   'P 1'
#
loop_
_entity.id
_entity.type
_entity.pdbx_description
1 polymer ?
#
loop_
_entity_poly.entity_id
_entity_poly.type
_entity_poly.pdbx_seq_one_letter_code
_entity_poly.pdbx_strand_id
1 'polypeptide(L)'
;YGVTLIFATPVPSADSLPRKVAKVLSNRACFAIGDHQGNDAILGTGKHKAGISATTLRPMTVAADGTVDLGDLGTAMASGFTPADGLLRCFYVRRGDGVDDVTPVVERAMALLDTPPAALTDGPEQAEKVDYLADARTVIRAAGPDPIMRTQEVLAGLAALRPQLYRGWTFERLRKELPDSARPYKTRGQMCVNADRLTAAMADRDTPDPADETANEFDTA
;
A
#
# COMPACT_ATOMS: atom_id res chain seq x y z
N TYR A 1 11.50 -22.62 12.74
CA TYR A 1 12.05 -21.69 13.74
C TYR A 1 12.66 -20.50 13.02
N GLY A 2 12.05 -19.32 13.12
CA GLY A 2 12.58 -18.08 12.54
C GLY A 2 12.81 -17.08 13.66
N VAL A 3 14.06 -16.94 14.10
CA VAL A 3 14.46 -15.92 15.07
C VAL A 3 15.12 -14.78 14.31
N THR A 4 14.49 -13.61 14.31
CA THR A 4 15.02 -12.40 13.69
C THR A 4 15.72 -11.56 14.75
N LEU A 5 16.98 -11.21 14.51
CA LEU A 5 17.76 -10.34 15.38
C LEU A 5 17.84 -8.94 14.76
N ILE A 6 17.55 -7.92 15.58
CA ILE A 6 17.66 -6.51 15.20
C ILE A 6 18.70 -5.85 16.10
N PHE A 7 19.72 -5.25 15.50
CA PHE A 7 20.75 -4.49 16.20
C PHE A 7 20.61 -3.02 15.82
N ALA A 8 20.53 -2.15 16.83
CA ALA A 8 20.48 -0.71 16.65
C ALA A 8 21.59 -0.06 17.47
N THR A 9 22.30 0.92 16.89
CA THR A 9 23.35 1.67 17.58
C THR A 9 23.31 3.14 17.18
N PRO A 10 23.38 4.08 18.13
CA PRO A 10 23.49 5.50 17.82
C PRO A 10 24.92 5.89 17.38
N VAL A 11 25.92 5.08 17.72
CA VAL A 11 27.33 5.34 17.43
C VAL A 11 27.94 4.09 16.80
N PRO A 12 28.23 4.07 15.49
CA PRO A 12 28.79 2.89 14.84
C PRO A 12 30.30 2.78 15.07
N SER A 13 30.70 2.29 16.24
CA SER A 13 32.09 2.00 16.61
C SER A 13 32.36 0.49 16.61
N ALA A 14 33.62 0.10 16.69
CA ALA A 14 33.99 -1.32 16.79
C ALA A 14 33.45 -1.98 18.08
N ASP A 15 33.23 -1.19 19.13
CA ASP A 15 32.72 -1.66 20.42
C ASP A 15 31.20 -1.88 20.38
N SER A 16 30.46 -1.02 19.70
CA SER A 16 29.00 -1.13 19.58
C SER A 16 28.55 -2.03 18.42
N LEU A 17 29.35 -2.12 17.36
CA LEU A 17 29.10 -2.98 16.20
C LEU A 17 30.35 -3.82 15.88
N PRO A 18 30.56 -4.93 16.62
CA PRO A 18 31.72 -5.79 16.39
C PRO A 18 31.73 -6.34 14.96
N ARG A 19 32.91 -6.35 14.33
CA ARG A 19 33.09 -6.80 12.93
C ARG A 19 32.52 -8.20 12.65
N LYS A 20 32.57 -9.10 13.63
CA LYS A 20 32.02 -10.46 13.51
C LYS A 20 30.50 -10.44 13.30
N VAL A 21 29.80 -9.55 13.99
CA VAL A 21 28.35 -9.34 13.82
C VAL A 21 28.08 -8.65 12.49
N ALA A 22 28.80 -7.56 12.20
CA ALA A 22 28.62 -6.81 10.96
C ALA A 22 28.78 -7.67 9.69
N LYS A 23 29.61 -8.74 9.74
CA LYS A 23 29.82 -9.66 8.61
C LYS A 23 28.65 -10.61 8.34
N VAL A 24 27.86 -10.97 9.35
CA VAL A 24 26.76 -11.94 9.22
C VAL A 24 25.41 -11.32 8.92
N LEU A 25 25.29 -10.00 9.07
CA LEU A 25 24.05 -9.30 8.74
C LEU A 25 23.78 -9.38 7.23
N SER A 26 22.60 -9.88 6.85
CA SER A 26 22.12 -9.83 5.48
C SER A 26 21.61 -8.43 5.13
N ASN A 27 20.88 -7.83 6.07
CA ASN A 27 20.20 -6.55 5.89
C ASN A 27 20.85 -5.46 6.74
N ARG A 28 21.06 -4.28 6.15
CA ARG A 28 21.68 -3.11 6.78
C ARG A 28 20.88 -1.87 6.44
N ALA A 29 20.67 -1.01 7.43
CA ALA A 29 20.04 0.30 7.25
C ALA A 29 20.83 1.35 8.02
N CYS A 30 21.18 2.44 7.35
CA CYS A 30 21.85 3.59 7.94
C CYS A 30 20.96 4.82 7.78
N PHE A 31 20.58 5.42 8.90
CA PHE A 31 19.92 6.72 8.93
C PHE A 31 20.97 7.84 8.80
N ALA A 32 20.50 9.10 8.81
CA ALA A 32 21.35 10.28 8.71
C ALA A 32 22.57 10.21 9.65
N ILE A 33 23.76 10.29 9.07
CA ILE A 33 25.05 10.22 9.77
C ILE A 33 26.00 11.26 9.21
N GLY A 34 26.82 11.87 10.06
CA GLY A 34 27.69 12.98 9.66
C GLY A 34 28.98 12.56 8.96
N ASP A 35 29.40 11.30 9.07
CA ASP A 35 30.74 10.86 8.69
C ASP A 35 30.76 9.60 7.81
N HIS A 36 31.75 9.55 6.91
CA HIS A 36 31.91 8.44 5.96
C HIS A 36 32.38 7.14 6.63
N GLN A 37 33.07 7.23 7.76
CA GLN A 37 33.58 6.05 8.47
C GLN A 37 32.44 5.25 9.10
N GLY A 38 31.51 5.93 9.75
CA GLY A 38 30.29 5.37 10.30
C GLY A 38 29.35 4.83 9.22
N ASN A 39 29.23 5.52 8.08
CA ASN A 39 28.49 5.01 6.92
C ASN A 39 29.02 3.64 6.48
N ASP A 40 30.33 3.52 6.28
CA ASP A 40 30.96 2.27 5.84
C ASP A 40 30.97 1.20 6.95
N ALA A 41 30.95 1.60 8.21
CA ALA A 41 30.81 0.67 9.33
C ALA A 41 29.43 -0.01 9.36
N ILE A 42 28.36 0.73 9.01
CA ILE A 42 26.99 0.20 9.00
C ILE A 42 26.68 -0.49 7.67
N LEU A 43 26.93 0.15 6.52
CA LEU A 43 26.52 -0.32 5.20
C LEU A 43 27.51 -1.29 4.56
N GLY A 44 28.76 -1.28 5.03
CA GLY A 44 29.84 -2.09 4.51
C GLY A 44 30.98 -1.25 3.93
N THR A 45 32.18 -1.81 3.99
CA THR A 45 33.40 -1.13 3.57
C THR A 45 33.36 -0.70 2.10
N GLY A 46 33.63 0.58 1.82
CA GLY A 46 33.69 1.12 0.46
C GLY A 46 32.35 1.56 -0.12
N LYS A 47 31.24 1.43 0.61
CA LYS A 47 29.90 1.82 0.14
C LYS A 47 29.78 3.32 -0.09
N HIS A 48 30.38 4.14 0.77
CA HIS A 48 30.43 5.58 0.57
C HIS A 48 31.08 5.94 -0.77
N LYS A 49 32.23 5.34 -1.09
CA LYS A 49 32.94 5.56 -2.38
C LYS A 49 32.15 5.05 -3.58
N ALA A 50 31.29 4.05 -3.39
CA ALA A 50 30.39 3.54 -4.40
C ALA A 50 29.11 4.40 -4.58
N GLY A 51 28.99 5.53 -3.88
CA GLY A 51 27.82 6.42 -3.94
C GLY A 51 26.65 5.98 -3.05
N ILE A 52 26.82 4.91 -2.28
CA ILE A 52 25.81 4.39 -1.34
C ILE A 52 26.11 5.00 0.03
N SER A 53 25.56 6.20 0.25
CA SER A 53 25.86 7.01 1.43
C SER A 53 24.60 7.54 2.11
N ALA A 54 24.56 7.41 3.43
CA ALA A 54 23.58 8.07 4.30
C ALA A 54 24.02 9.47 4.74
N THR A 55 25.23 9.91 4.37
CA THR A 55 25.76 11.24 4.75
C THR A 55 25.06 12.42 4.09
N THR A 56 24.26 12.15 3.06
CA THR A 56 23.46 13.16 2.37
C THR A 56 22.09 13.37 3.05
N LEU A 57 21.70 12.47 3.94
CA LEU A 57 20.43 12.56 4.66
C LEU A 57 20.54 13.60 5.78
N ARG A 58 19.48 14.38 5.95
CA ARG A 58 19.37 15.41 6.96
C ARG A 58 18.67 14.86 8.20
N PRO A 59 19.30 14.92 9.39
CA PRO A 59 18.62 14.53 10.62
C PRO A 59 17.52 15.53 10.96
N MET A 60 16.56 15.09 11.78
CA MET A 60 15.58 15.99 12.39
C MET A 60 16.31 16.97 13.31
N THR A 61 15.98 18.25 13.19
CA THR A 61 16.54 19.30 14.03
C THR A 61 15.43 20.15 14.63
N VAL A 62 15.67 20.64 15.85
CA VAL A 62 14.77 21.55 16.55
C VAL A 62 15.54 22.85 16.77
N ALA A 63 15.05 23.93 16.18
CA ALA A 63 15.63 25.25 16.34
C ALA A 63 15.32 25.83 17.73
N ALA A 64 16.09 26.82 18.15
CA ALA A 64 15.97 27.44 19.47
C ALA A 64 14.61 28.13 19.70
N ASP A 65 13.90 28.48 18.64
CA ASP A 65 12.55 29.06 18.65
C ASP A 65 11.43 28.00 18.74
N GLY A 66 11.78 26.71 18.80
CA GLY A 66 10.85 25.60 18.81
C GLY A 66 10.41 25.13 17.42
N THR A 67 10.91 25.73 16.33
CA THR A 67 10.63 25.26 14.98
C THR A 67 11.28 23.91 14.73
N VAL A 68 10.51 22.95 14.23
CA VAL A 68 10.98 21.59 13.96
C VAL A 68 11.19 21.41 12.45
N ASP A 69 12.43 21.13 12.03
CA ASP A 69 12.72 20.60 10.69
C ASP A 69 12.75 19.08 10.77
N LEU A 70 11.81 18.44 10.07
CA LEU A 70 11.71 16.99 10.01
C LEU A 70 12.84 16.36 9.20
N GLY A 71 13.55 17.12 8.36
CA GLY A 71 14.64 16.58 7.54
C GLY A 71 14.20 15.35 6.73
N ASP A 72 15.06 14.33 6.70
CA ASP A 72 14.81 13.05 6.04
C ASP A 72 14.35 11.97 7.04
N LEU A 73 13.56 12.37 8.04
CA LEU A 73 13.01 11.46 9.03
C LEU A 73 12.17 10.35 8.38
N GLY A 74 12.42 9.12 8.80
CA GLY A 74 11.83 7.93 8.19
C GLY A 74 12.47 7.55 6.85
N THR A 75 13.64 8.07 6.50
CA THR A 75 14.40 7.63 5.32
C THR A 75 15.74 7.03 5.76
N ALA A 76 16.08 5.87 5.23
CA ALA A 76 17.37 5.21 5.47
C ALA A 76 18.03 4.81 4.15
N MET A 77 19.37 4.90 4.10
CA MET A 77 20.13 4.19 3.07
C MET A 77 20.20 2.72 3.48
N ALA A 78 19.81 1.82 2.60
CA ALA A 78 19.63 0.42 2.91
C ALA A 78 20.39 -0.49 1.94
N SER A 79 20.81 -1.64 2.45
CA SER A 79 21.47 -2.70 1.70
C SER A 79 20.92 -4.06 2.12
N GLY A 80 20.72 -4.96 1.16
CA GLY A 80 20.22 -6.33 1.37
C GLY A 80 18.70 -6.48 1.49
N PHE A 81 17.96 -5.40 1.78
CA PHE A 81 16.49 -5.43 1.81
C PHE A 81 15.85 -5.56 0.42
N THR A 82 16.51 -5.00 -0.59
CA THR A 82 16.10 -5.03 -2.00
C THR A 82 17.26 -5.54 -2.86
N PRO A 83 17.01 -5.99 -4.11
CA PRO A 83 18.07 -6.45 -5.00
C PRO A 83 19.15 -5.40 -5.28
N ALA A 84 18.79 -4.12 -5.20
CA ALA A 84 19.69 -2.98 -5.31
C ALA A 84 19.76 -2.24 -3.97
N ASP A 85 20.95 -1.73 -3.64
CA ASP A 85 21.12 -0.81 -2.53
C ASP A 85 20.49 0.54 -2.86
N GLY A 86 19.87 1.18 -1.89
CA GLY A 86 19.18 2.45 -2.14
C GLY A 86 18.45 3.01 -0.93
N LEU A 87 17.76 4.11 -1.16
CA LEU A 87 16.94 4.75 -0.14
C LEU A 87 15.66 3.96 0.07
N LEU A 88 15.37 3.65 1.33
CA LEU A 88 14.10 3.08 1.77
C LEU A 88 13.36 4.08 2.64
N ARG A 89 12.06 4.16 2.40
CA ARG A 89 11.11 4.90 3.24
C ARG A 89 10.57 3.97 4.31
N CYS A 90 10.82 4.32 5.56
CA CYS A 90 10.30 3.69 6.75
C CYS A 90 9.17 4.55 7.34
N PHE A 91 8.25 3.91 8.05
CA PHE A 91 7.27 4.63 8.84
C PHE A 91 7.92 5.23 10.07
N TYR A 92 7.69 6.52 10.29
CA TYR A 92 8.05 7.19 11.53
C TYR A 92 6.86 7.15 12.48
N VAL A 93 7.00 6.43 13.60
CA VAL A 93 5.98 6.33 14.65
C VAL A 93 6.34 7.33 15.75
N ARG A 94 5.49 8.33 15.96
CA ARG A 94 5.75 9.37 16.95
C ARG A 94 5.41 8.89 18.35
N ARG A 95 6.25 9.30 19.30
CA ARG A 95 6.01 9.13 20.72
C ARG A 95 6.62 10.31 21.47
N GLY A 96 5.79 11.11 22.13
CA GLY A 96 6.22 12.34 22.80
C GLY A 96 5.29 13.52 22.49
N ASP A 97 5.46 14.64 23.19
CA ASP A 97 4.71 15.88 22.98
C ASP A 97 3.17 15.72 22.99
N GLY A 98 2.66 14.81 23.84
CA GLY A 98 1.23 14.50 23.92
C GLY A 98 0.70 13.65 22.76
N VAL A 99 1.57 13.20 21.84
CA VAL A 99 1.26 12.28 20.74
C VAL A 99 1.78 10.88 21.08
N ASP A 100 0.91 9.88 20.95
CA ASP A 100 1.26 8.47 21.11
C ASP A 100 0.71 7.66 19.92
N ASP A 101 1.50 7.58 18.86
CA ASP A 101 1.21 6.73 17.71
C ASP A 101 1.65 5.27 17.96
N VAL A 102 2.37 4.98 19.06
CA VAL A 102 2.91 3.65 19.38
C VAL A 102 1.83 2.76 20.00
N THR A 103 1.10 3.26 20.99
CA THR A 103 0.07 2.47 21.70
C THR A 103 -0.97 1.86 20.77
N PRO A 104 -1.57 2.60 19.81
CA PRO A 104 -2.54 2.02 18.86
C PRO A 104 -1.94 0.91 17.98
N VAL A 105 -0.65 0.99 17.64
CA VAL A 105 0.05 -0.03 16.85
C VAL A 105 0.27 -1.29 17.68
N VAL A 106 0.68 -1.14 18.94
CA VAL A 106 0.90 -2.24 19.87
C VAL A 106 -0.43 -2.95 20.19
N GLU A 107 -1.49 -2.21 20.50
CA GLU A 107 -2.82 -2.78 20.76
C GLU A 107 -3.32 -3.60 19.57
N ARG A 108 -3.19 -3.07 18.36
CA ARG A 108 -3.55 -3.81 17.13
C ARG A 108 -2.70 -5.07 16.95
N ALA A 109 -1.40 -5.00 17.21
CA ALA A 109 -0.51 -6.15 17.09
C ALA A 109 -0.85 -7.25 18.12
N MET A 110 -1.17 -6.88 19.36
CA MET A 110 -1.58 -7.82 20.40
C MET A 110 -2.94 -8.46 20.09
N ALA A 111 -3.91 -7.68 19.59
CA ALA A 111 -5.20 -8.22 19.18
C ALA A 111 -5.08 -9.26 18.05
N LEU A 112 -4.16 -9.06 17.11
CA LEU A 112 -3.84 -10.04 16.04
C LEU A 112 -3.12 -11.29 16.56
N LEU A 113 -2.47 -11.21 17.72
CA LEU A 113 -1.85 -12.36 18.37
C LEU A 113 -2.90 -13.21 19.10
N ASP A 114 -3.87 -12.56 19.75
CA ASP A 114 -4.94 -13.23 20.50
C ASP A 114 -6.03 -13.82 19.60
N THR A 115 -6.29 -13.20 18.45
CA THR A 115 -7.12 -13.76 17.38
C THR A 115 -6.23 -13.98 16.17
N PRO A 116 -5.69 -15.19 15.95
CA PRO A 116 -4.84 -15.42 14.80
C PRO A 116 -5.64 -15.06 13.55
N PRO A 117 -5.19 -14.08 12.75
CA PRO A 117 -5.84 -13.80 11.48
C PRO A 117 -5.81 -15.10 10.66
N ALA A 118 -6.92 -15.42 10.01
CA ALA A 118 -6.89 -16.38 8.91
C ALA A 118 -5.74 -15.95 8.00
N ALA A 119 -4.74 -16.82 7.83
CA ALA A 119 -3.45 -16.62 7.17
C ALA A 119 -3.22 -15.20 6.60
N LEU A 120 -2.28 -14.45 7.19
CA LEU A 120 -1.75 -13.22 6.60
C LEU A 120 -1.29 -13.52 5.16
N THR A 121 -2.14 -13.25 4.19
CA THR A 121 -1.75 -13.25 2.78
C THR A 121 -0.90 -12.01 2.58
N ASP A 122 0.41 -12.19 2.45
CA ASP A 122 1.38 -11.19 1.96
C ASP A 122 1.07 -10.83 0.50
N GLY A 123 -0.10 -10.24 0.27
CA GLY A 123 -0.46 -9.54 -0.95
C GLY A 123 -0.44 -8.03 -0.69
N PRO A 124 -0.31 -7.19 -1.73
CA PRO A 124 -0.63 -5.77 -1.58
C PRO A 124 -1.98 -5.68 -0.90
N GLU A 125 -2.06 -4.87 0.16
CA GLU A 125 -3.30 -4.52 0.86
C GLU A 125 -4.42 -4.54 -0.17
N GLN A 126 -5.33 -5.52 -0.07
CA GLN A 126 -6.41 -5.65 -1.04
C GLN A 126 -7.14 -4.32 -0.95
N ALA A 127 -6.81 -3.40 -1.87
CA ALA A 127 -7.61 -2.24 -2.15
C ALA A 127 -8.99 -2.84 -2.31
N GLU A 128 -9.87 -2.54 -1.35
CA GLU A 128 -11.23 -3.05 -1.31
C GLU A 128 -11.70 -3.04 -2.76
N LYS A 129 -11.87 -4.21 -3.38
CA LYS A 129 -12.09 -4.29 -4.83
C LYS A 129 -13.43 -3.62 -5.07
N VAL A 130 -13.41 -2.32 -5.35
CA VAL A 130 -14.63 -1.53 -5.47
C VAL A 130 -15.35 -2.04 -6.70
N ASP A 131 -16.50 -2.65 -6.47
CA ASP A 131 -17.35 -3.15 -7.54
C ASP A 131 -18.06 -1.97 -8.20
N TYR A 132 -17.48 -1.48 -9.30
CA TYR A 132 -18.04 -0.38 -10.08
C TYR A 132 -19.44 -0.67 -10.62
N LEU A 133 -19.79 -1.94 -10.87
CA LEU A 133 -21.14 -2.34 -11.30
C LEU A 133 -22.14 -2.16 -10.16
N ALA A 134 -21.75 -2.59 -8.96
CA ALA A 134 -22.59 -2.48 -7.77
C ALA A 134 -22.84 -1.01 -7.39
N ASP A 135 -21.81 -0.17 -7.45
CA ASP A 135 -21.93 1.26 -7.14
C ASP A 135 -22.81 1.97 -8.18
N ALA A 136 -22.64 1.70 -9.47
CA ALA A 136 -23.48 2.26 -10.53
C ALA A 136 -24.95 1.81 -10.39
N ARG A 137 -25.18 0.54 -10.05
CA ARG A 137 -26.54 0.01 -9.81
C ARG A 137 -27.19 0.69 -8.62
N THR A 138 -26.43 0.88 -7.53
CA THR A 138 -26.90 1.54 -6.30
C THR A 138 -27.33 2.98 -6.59
N VAL A 139 -26.53 3.73 -7.35
CA VAL A 139 -26.86 5.10 -7.76
C VAL A 139 -28.16 5.16 -8.56
N ILE A 140 -28.33 4.27 -9.54
CA ILE A 140 -29.54 4.27 -10.38
C ILE A 140 -30.78 3.90 -9.55
N ARG A 141 -30.69 2.88 -8.70
CA ARG A 141 -31.81 2.43 -7.85
C ARG A 141 -32.18 3.45 -6.76
N ALA A 142 -31.21 4.22 -6.26
CA ALA A 142 -31.47 5.28 -5.30
C ALA A 142 -32.23 6.47 -5.91
N ALA A 143 -32.14 6.67 -7.23
CA ALA A 143 -32.78 7.79 -7.91
C ALA A 143 -34.27 7.56 -8.24
N GLY A 144 -34.73 6.31 -8.24
CA GLY A 144 -36.15 5.99 -8.45
C GLY A 144 -36.41 4.62 -9.08
N PRO A 145 -37.66 4.36 -9.49
CA PRO A 145 -38.07 3.07 -10.06
C PRO A 145 -37.66 2.87 -11.52
N ASP A 146 -37.32 3.94 -12.25
CA ASP A 146 -36.86 3.82 -13.65
C ASP A 146 -35.46 3.19 -13.68
N PRO A 147 -35.27 2.03 -14.33
CA PRO A 147 -33.96 1.40 -14.40
C PRO A 147 -32.98 2.14 -15.32
N ILE A 148 -33.43 3.16 -16.06
CA ILE A 148 -32.59 3.90 -17.03
C ILE A 148 -32.24 5.28 -16.46
N MET A 149 -30.94 5.54 -16.30
CA MET A 149 -30.44 6.83 -15.84
C MET A 149 -29.46 7.43 -16.85
N ARG A 150 -29.43 8.76 -16.98
CA ARG A 150 -28.48 9.45 -17.86
C ARG A 150 -27.06 9.25 -17.35
N THR A 151 -26.11 9.03 -18.25
CA THR A 151 -24.71 8.75 -17.89
C THR A 151 -24.11 9.89 -17.05
N GLN A 152 -24.49 11.14 -17.31
CA GLN A 152 -24.05 12.31 -16.55
C GLN A 152 -24.57 12.26 -15.09
N GLU A 153 -25.81 11.85 -14.88
CA GLU A 153 -26.41 11.73 -13.55
C GLU A 153 -25.81 10.56 -12.78
N VAL A 154 -25.49 9.45 -13.47
CA VAL A 154 -24.75 8.33 -12.87
C VAL A 154 -23.37 8.79 -12.39
N LEU A 155 -22.61 9.54 -13.19
CA LEU A 155 -21.32 10.08 -12.78
C LEU A 155 -21.44 11.02 -11.56
N ALA A 156 -22.47 11.88 -11.53
CA ALA A 156 -22.72 12.75 -10.40
C ALA A 156 -23.09 11.96 -9.13
N GLY A 157 -23.93 10.93 -9.26
CA GLY A 157 -24.31 10.06 -8.15
C GLY A 157 -23.15 9.21 -7.62
N LEU A 158 -22.28 8.70 -8.51
CA LEU A 158 -21.05 8.01 -8.11
C LEU A 158 -20.10 8.96 -7.35
N ALA A 159 -19.94 10.19 -7.83
CA ALA A 159 -19.15 11.21 -7.15
C ALA A 159 -19.75 11.59 -5.78
N ALA A 160 -21.06 11.53 -5.60
CA ALA A 160 -21.72 11.73 -4.31
C ALA A 160 -21.56 10.50 -3.39
N LEU A 161 -21.62 9.28 -3.93
CA LEU A 161 -21.50 8.03 -3.18
C LEU A 161 -20.10 7.88 -2.57
N ARG A 162 -19.05 8.05 -3.38
CA ARG A 162 -17.64 7.96 -2.93
C ARG A 162 -16.79 9.06 -3.60
N PRO A 163 -16.78 10.28 -3.04
CA PRO A 163 -16.08 11.42 -3.64
C PRO A 163 -14.57 11.19 -3.84
N GLN A 164 -13.91 10.42 -2.98
CA GLN A 164 -12.47 10.19 -3.10
C GLN A 164 -12.11 9.32 -4.31
N LEU A 165 -13.03 8.45 -4.77
CA LEU A 165 -12.79 7.50 -5.85
C LEU A 165 -13.29 7.99 -7.20
N TYR A 166 -14.49 8.61 -7.21
CA TYR A 166 -15.21 8.95 -8.43
C TYR A 166 -15.06 10.42 -8.84
N ARG A 167 -14.49 11.29 -8.00
CA ARG A 167 -14.22 12.69 -8.37
C ARG A 167 -13.25 12.72 -9.55
N GLY A 168 -13.70 13.27 -10.68
CA GLY A 168 -12.94 13.36 -11.92
C GLY A 168 -13.15 12.19 -12.89
N TRP A 169 -14.09 11.27 -12.62
CA TRP A 169 -14.47 10.27 -13.61
C TRP A 169 -15.12 10.91 -14.83
N THR A 170 -14.66 10.49 -16.00
CA THR A 170 -15.19 10.92 -17.30
C THR A 170 -16.10 9.86 -17.91
N PHE A 171 -16.88 10.24 -18.92
CA PHE A 171 -17.69 9.30 -19.70
C PHE A 171 -16.87 8.17 -20.31
N GLU A 172 -15.66 8.47 -20.79
CA GLU A 172 -14.73 7.49 -21.35
C GLU A 172 -14.25 6.48 -20.31
N ARG A 173 -13.90 6.98 -19.11
CA ARG A 173 -13.50 6.12 -17.99
C ARG A 173 -14.62 5.18 -17.59
N LEU A 174 -15.84 5.69 -17.40
CA LEU A 174 -16.98 4.85 -17.07
C LEU A 174 -17.26 3.78 -18.13
N ARG A 175 -17.13 4.12 -19.42
CA ARG A 175 -17.28 3.15 -20.52
C ARG A 175 -16.19 2.08 -20.51
N LYS A 176 -14.96 2.44 -20.14
CA LYS A 176 -13.81 1.54 -20.05
C LYS A 176 -13.94 0.54 -18.91
N GLU A 177 -14.38 1.01 -17.74
CA GLU A 177 -14.50 0.18 -16.53
C GLU A 177 -15.74 -0.72 -16.53
N LEU A 178 -16.75 -0.43 -17.37
CA LEU A 178 -17.95 -1.26 -17.52
C LEU A 178 -17.76 -2.36 -18.59
N PRO A 179 -18.22 -3.60 -18.33
CA PRO A 179 -18.24 -4.67 -19.31
C PRO A 179 -19.17 -4.34 -20.48
N ASP A 180 -18.90 -4.94 -21.64
CA ASP A 180 -19.64 -4.67 -22.88
C ASP A 180 -21.16 -4.77 -22.75
N SER A 181 -21.63 -5.74 -21.97
CA SER A 181 -23.06 -5.98 -21.69
C SER A 181 -23.73 -4.83 -20.93
N ALA A 182 -22.98 -4.05 -20.15
CA ALA A 182 -23.48 -2.96 -19.31
C ALA A 182 -22.96 -1.57 -19.69
N ARG A 183 -22.31 -1.43 -20.86
CA ARG A 183 -21.81 -0.14 -21.33
C ARG A 183 -22.92 0.90 -21.53
N PRO A 184 -22.61 2.19 -21.35
CA PRO A 184 -23.53 3.27 -21.70
C PRO A 184 -23.98 3.14 -23.16
N TYR A 185 -25.29 3.24 -23.40
CA TYR A 185 -25.88 3.13 -24.73
C TYR A 185 -26.79 4.31 -25.03
N LYS A 186 -26.99 4.59 -26.32
CA LYS A 186 -27.84 5.68 -26.76
C LYS A 186 -29.31 5.26 -26.68
N THR A 187 -30.12 6.01 -25.93
CA THR A 187 -31.57 5.85 -25.86
C THR A 187 -32.22 7.22 -25.77
N ARG A 188 -33.35 7.42 -26.47
CA ARG A 188 -34.08 8.71 -26.49
C ARG A 188 -33.16 9.92 -26.75
N GLY A 189 -32.18 9.76 -27.63
CA GLY A 189 -31.23 10.80 -28.01
C GLY A 189 -30.10 11.10 -27.00
N GLN A 190 -30.08 10.45 -25.84
CA GLN A 190 -29.09 10.67 -24.77
C GLN A 190 -28.32 9.37 -24.45
N MET A 191 -27.13 9.51 -23.87
CA MET A 191 -26.37 8.35 -23.38
C MET A 191 -26.84 7.96 -21.99
N CYS A 192 -27.31 6.73 -21.82
CA CYS A 192 -27.85 6.22 -20.56
C CYS A 192 -27.20 4.90 -20.14
N VAL A 193 -27.31 4.60 -18.85
CA VAL A 193 -26.93 3.32 -18.23
C VAL A 193 -28.20 2.68 -17.69
N ASN A 194 -28.30 1.35 -17.78
CA ASN A 194 -29.46 0.59 -17.33
C ASN A 194 -29.09 -0.34 -16.16
N ALA A 195 -29.81 -0.21 -15.04
CA ALA A 195 -29.59 -1.01 -13.82
C ALA A 195 -29.82 -2.51 -14.01
N ASP A 196 -30.73 -2.91 -14.90
CA ASP A 196 -31.01 -4.33 -15.20
C ASP A 196 -29.85 -4.95 -15.98
N ARG A 197 -29.22 -4.18 -16.89
CA ARG A 197 -28.00 -4.61 -17.59
C ARG A 197 -26.81 -4.74 -16.66
N LEU A 198 -26.67 -3.81 -15.70
CA LEU A 198 -25.66 -3.93 -14.64
C LEU A 198 -25.90 -5.19 -13.80
N THR A 199 -27.16 -5.47 -13.44
CA THR A 199 -27.53 -6.65 -12.65
C THR A 199 -27.26 -7.96 -13.41
N ALA A 200 -27.59 -8.01 -14.70
CA ALA A 200 -27.27 -9.16 -15.55
C ALA A 200 -25.76 -9.36 -15.70
N ALA A 201 -24.99 -8.28 -15.90
CA ALA A 201 -23.53 -8.35 -15.98
C ALA A 201 -22.88 -8.81 -14.66
N MET A 202 -23.46 -8.46 -13.51
CA MET A 202 -23.03 -8.99 -12.21
C MET A 202 -23.33 -10.49 -12.09
N ALA A 203 -24.51 -10.94 -12.50
CA ALA A 203 -24.88 -12.36 -12.43
C ALA A 203 -24.05 -13.25 -13.38
N ASP A 204 -23.73 -12.74 -14.58
CA ASP A 204 -22.85 -13.42 -15.54
C ASP A 204 -21.42 -13.57 -14.99
N ARG A 205 -20.93 -12.55 -14.29
CA ARG A 205 -19.62 -12.60 -13.59
C ARG A 205 -19.59 -13.65 -12.47
N ASP A 206 -20.69 -13.81 -11.75
CA ASP A 206 -20.76 -14.68 -10.57
C ASP A 206 -21.12 -16.15 -10.93
N THR A 207 -21.30 -16.46 -12.22
CA THR A 207 -21.52 -17.83 -12.69
C THR A 207 -20.16 -18.53 -12.87
N PRO A 208 -19.83 -19.56 -12.06
CA PRO A 208 -18.58 -20.29 -12.22
C PRO A 208 -18.56 -21.03 -13.56
N ASP A 209 -17.43 -20.95 -14.26
CA ASP A 209 -17.18 -21.73 -15.48
C ASP A 209 -17.12 -23.23 -15.11
N PRO A 210 -17.95 -24.11 -15.68
CA PRO A 210 -17.93 -25.55 -15.39
C PRO A 210 -16.65 -26.26 -15.86
N ALA A 211 -15.69 -25.55 -16.47
CA ALA A 211 -14.45 -26.13 -16.98
C ALA A 211 -13.35 -26.40 -15.94
N ASP A 212 -13.48 -25.93 -14.68
CA ASP A 212 -12.38 -25.99 -13.69
C ASP A 212 -12.43 -27.18 -12.71
N GLU A 213 -13.31 -28.17 -12.93
CA GLU A 213 -13.38 -29.40 -12.11
C GLU A 213 -12.61 -30.60 -12.68
N THR A 214 -11.85 -30.45 -13.78
CA THR A 214 -11.12 -31.58 -14.39
C THR A 214 -9.62 -31.35 -14.50
N ALA A 215 -8.93 -31.24 -13.36
CA ALA A 215 -7.49 -31.45 -13.30
C ALA A 215 -7.10 -32.34 -12.11
N ASN A 216 -7.34 -33.64 -12.29
CA ASN A 216 -6.57 -34.82 -11.84
C ASN A 216 -5.56 -34.56 -10.71
N GLU A 217 -5.68 -35.12 -9.50
CA GLU A 217 -5.78 -36.55 -9.20
C GLU A 217 -4.88 -37.42 -10.10
N PHE A 218 -3.55 -37.24 -10.00
CA PHE A 218 -2.55 -38.30 -10.26
C PHE A 218 -1.20 -37.85 -9.70
N ASP A 219 -0.89 -38.23 -8.45
CA ASP A 219 0.47 -38.71 -8.12
C ASP A 219 0.45 -39.48 -6.79
N THR A 220 0.35 -40.80 -6.86
CA THR A 220 0.76 -41.69 -5.76
C THR A 220 1.17 -43.02 -6.37
N ALA A 221 2.48 -43.18 -6.57
CA ALA A 221 3.14 -44.48 -6.67
C ALA A 221 4.61 -44.33 -6.23
#